data_AF-A0A812SL14-F1
#
_entry.id   AF-A0A812SL14-F1
#
_cell.length_a   1.000
_cell.length_b   1.000
_cell.length_c   1.000
_cell.angle_alpha   90.00
_cell.angle_beta   90.00
_cell.angle_gamma   90.00
#
_symmetry.space_group_name_H-M   'P 1'
#
loop_
_entity.id
_entity.type
_entity.pdbx_description
1 polymer ?
#
loop_
_entity_poly.entity_id
_entity_poly.type
_entity_poly.pdbx_seq_one_letter_code
_entity_poly.pdbx_strand_id
1 'polypeptide(L)'
;MVFAMERSGSVCEMALTLLVYIARNEELTLKDIENGFDDMYRNMSDILLDVPDAEDMARSFVVEAMKHKVLRETWPDPEEPDE
;
A
#
# COMPACT_ATOMS: atom_id res chain seq x y z
N MET A 1 6.30 2.20 1.58
CA MET A 1 5.18 2.08 2.56
C MET A 1 5.61 1.29 3.79
N VAL A 2 6.28 0.14 3.63
CA VAL A 2 6.82 -0.68 4.74
C VAL A 2 7.57 0.13 5.82
N PHE A 3 8.56 0.95 5.44
CA PHE A 3 9.30 1.81 6.39
C PHE A 3 8.43 2.81 7.19
N ALA A 4 7.26 3.18 6.68
CA ALA A 4 6.34 4.06 7.39
C ALA A 4 5.55 3.30 8.47
N MET A 5 5.20 2.04 8.16
CA MET A 5 4.48 1.12 9.07
C MET A 5 5.31 0.76 10.31
N GLU A 6 6.63 0.70 10.17
CA GLU A 6 7.57 0.45 11.28
C GLU A 6 7.66 1.60 12.29
N ARG A 7 7.19 2.82 11.95
CA ARG A 7 7.33 4.02 12.78
C ARG A 7 6.05 4.40 13.53
N SER A 8 5.05 4.88 12.80
CA SER A 8 3.82 5.42 13.39
C SER A 8 2.75 5.74 12.33
N GLY A 9 1.48 5.75 12.74
CA GLY A 9 0.36 6.11 11.86
C GLY A 9 0.49 7.50 11.20
N SER A 10 1.09 8.48 11.88
CA SER A 10 1.37 9.80 11.28
C SER A 10 2.38 9.75 10.13
N VAL A 11 3.38 8.86 10.21
CA VAL A 11 4.36 8.67 9.12
C VAL A 11 3.73 7.91 7.97
N CYS A 12 2.79 6.99 8.25
CA CYS A 12 1.96 6.33 7.25
C CYS A 12 1.15 7.35 6.42
N GLU A 13 0.47 8.29 7.07
CA GLU A 13 -0.28 9.36 6.37
C GLU A 13 0.62 10.24 5.49
N MET A 14 1.81 10.59 5.97
CA MET A 14 2.78 11.36 5.19
C MET A 14 3.28 10.57 3.97
N ALA A 15 3.54 9.28 4.13
CA ALA A 15 3.97 8.40 3.03
C ALA A 15 2.88 8.25 1.96
N LEU A 16 1.62 8.10 2.37
CA LEU A 16 0.48 8.08 1.46
C LEU A 16 0.33 9.41 0.72
N THR A 17 0.42 10.54 1.43
CA THR A 17 0.33 11.88 0.82
C THR A 17 1.42 12.08 -0.23
N LEU A 18 2.64 11.63 0.06
CA LEU A 18 3.75 11.67 -0.88
C LEU A 18 3.50 10.78 -2.10
N LEU A 19 3.00 9.56 -1.91
CA LEU A 19 2.66 8.64 -3.00
C LEU A 19 1.59 9.26 -3.92
N VAL A 20 0.53 9.84 -3.34
CA VAL A 20 -0.52 10.52 -4.10
C VAL A 20 0.01 11.73 -4.86
N TYR A 21 0.94 12.49 -4.27
CA TYR A 21 1.56 13.63 -4.93
C TYR A 21 2.39 13.21 -6.14
N ILE A 22 3.24 12.18 -6.01
CA ILE A 22 4.09 11.68 -7.09
C ILE A 22 3.22 11.06 -8.20
N ALA A 23 2.20 10.27 -7.85
CA ALA A 23 1.26 9.70 -8.81
C ALA A 23 0.55 10.76 -9.65
N ARG A 24 0.18 11.90 -9.05
CA ARG A 24 -0.47 13.02 -9.74
C ARG A 24 0.45 13.82 -10.65
N ASN A 25 1.74 13.80 -10.40
CA ASN A 25 2.73 14.49 -11.23
C ASN A 25 3.22 13.62 -12.41
N GLU A 26 2.54 12.50 -12.70
CA GLU A 26 2.87 11.56 -13.79
C GLU A 26 4.25 10.90 -13.69
N GLU A 27 4.92 11.00 -12.54
CA GLU A 27 6.22 10.38 -12.27
C GLU A 27 6.09 8.88 -11.91
N LEU A 28 4.89 8.43 -11.56
CA LEU A 28 4.55 7.03 -11.28
C LEU A 28 3.32 6.63 -12.09
N THR A 29 3.39 5.50 -12.78
CA THR A 29 2.22 4.94 -13.46
C THR A 29 1.36 4.16 -12.47
N LEU A 30 0.05 4.01 -12.76
CA LEU A 30 -0.84 3.16 -11.95
C LEU A 30 -0.29 1.74 -11.79
N LYS A 31 0.37 1.21 -12.83
CA LYS A 31 0.99 -0.12 -12.80
C LYS A 31 2.15 -0.21 -11.82
N ASP A 32 2.95 0.86 -11.69
CA ASP A 32 4.05 0.90 -10.73
C ASP A 32 3.54 0.92 -9.28
N ILE A 33 2.41 1.62 -9.05
CA ILE A 33 1.75 1.67 -7.76
C ILE A 33 1.19 0.28 -7.39
N GLU A 34 0.49 -0.36 -8.33
CA GLU A 34 -0.04 -1.71 -8.16
C GLU A 34 1.06 -2.73 -7.84
N ASN A 35 2.14 -2.74 -8.62
CA ASN A 35 3.29 -3.60 -8.34
C ASN A 35 3.89 -3.33 -6.95
N GLY A 36 3.91 -2.06 -6.52
CA GLY A 36 4.37 -1.69 -5.18
C GLY A 36 3.48 -2.21 -4.05
N PHE A 37 2.16 -2.28 -4.28
CA PHE A 37 1.24 -2.94 -3.34
C PHE A 37 1.38 -4.47 -3.42
N ASP A 38 1.51 -5.06 -4.60
CA ASP A 38 1.72 -6.51 -4.78
C ASP A 38 2.98 -6.97 -4.05
N ASP A 39 4.09 -6.24 -4.20
CA ASP A 39 5.35 -6.52 -3.51
C ASP A 39 5.23 -6.33 -1.98
N MET A 40 4.42 -5.37 -1.52
CA MET A 40 4.15 -5.19 -0.10
C MET A 40 3.39 -6.39 0.48
N TYR A 41 2.37 -6.89 -0.21
CA TYR A 41 1.62 -8.07 0.23
C TYR A 41 2.42 -9.37 0.10
N ARG A 42 3.25 -9.51 -0.94
CA ARG A 42 4.14 -10.67 -1.09
C ARG A 42 5.12 -10.81 0.08
N ASN A 43 5.58 -9.69 0.63
CA ASN A 43 6.48 -9.67 1.78
C ASN A 43 5.73 -9.50 3.11
N MET A 44 4.39 -9.60 3.14
CA MET A 44 3.58 -9.32 4.33
C MET A 44 3.96 -10.20 5.52
N SER A 45 4.25 -11.49 5.27
CA SER A 45 4.67 -12.42 6.32
C SER A 45 5.94 -11.97 7.05
N ASP A 46 6.87 -11.35 6.33
CA ASP A 46 8.12 -10.85 6.89
C ASP A 46 7.90 -9.51 7.59
N ILE A 47 7.07 -8.62 7.02
CA ILE A 47 6.70 -7.34 7.62
C ILE A 47 5.96 -7.54 8.96
N LEU A 48 5.13 -8.58 9.08
CA LEU A 48 4.41 -8.93 10.30
C LEU A 48 5.35 -9.29 11.46
N LEU A 49 6.58 -9.73 11.19
CA LEU A 49 7.57 -10.04 12.22
C LEU A 49 8.00 -8.78 12.99
N ASP A 50 8.10 -7.66 12.29
CA ASP A 50 8.51 -6.37 12.87
C ASP A 50 7.30 -5.52 13.28
N VAL A 51 6.17 -5.69 12.58
CA VAL A 51 4.98 -4.85 12.72
C VAL A 51 3.73 -5.74 12.81
N PRO A 52 3.24 -6.06 14.03
CA PRO A 52 2.14 -7.02 14.21
C PRO A 52 0.82 -6.57 13.58
N ASP A 53 0.59 -5.27 13.45
CA ASP A 53 -0.63 -4.69 12.85
C ASP A 53 -0.46 -4.37 11.34
N ALA A 54 0.56 -4.96 10.69
CA ALA A 54 0.92 -4.63 9.31
C ALA A 54 -0.21 -4.88 8.30
N GLU A 55 -0.94 -5.98 8.44
CA GLU A 55 -2.05 -6.28 7.52
C GLU A 55 -3.17 -5.25 7.61
N ASP A 56 -3.55 -4.84 8.83
CA ASP A 56 -4.63 -3.86 9.02
C ASP A 56 -4.22 -2.48 8.50
N MET A 57 -2.95 -2.12 8.68
CA MET A 57 -2.40 -0.91 8.08
C MET A 57 -2.36 -1.00 6.56
N ALA A 58 -1.95 -2.12 5.98
CA ALA A 58 -1.95 -2.35 4.54
C ALA A 58 -3.37 -2.25 3.94
N ARG A 59 -4.36 -2.88 4.58
CA ARG A 59 -5.78 -2.76 4.19
C ARG A 59 -6.24 -1.30 4.20
N SER A 60 -5.88 -0.56 5.25
CA SER A 60 -6.20 0.88 5.34
C SER A 60 -5.54 1.71 4.23
N PHE A 61 -4.30 1.37 3.85
CA PHE A 61 -3.60 2.02 2.75
C PHE A 61 -4.26 1.76 1.40
N VAL A 62 -4.71 0.54 1.13
CA VAL A 62 -5.43 0.20 -0.10
C VAL A 62 -6.70 1.03 -0.23
N VAL A 63 -7.50 1.12 0.86
CA VAL A 63 -8.74 1.91 0.89
C VAL A 63 -8.47 3.39 0.59
N GLU A 64 -7.46 3.98 1.23
CA GLU A 64 -7.14 5.39 0.98
C GLU A 64 -6.54 5.61 -0.42
N ALA A 65 -5.72 4.68 -0.94
CA ALA A 65 -5.19 4.75 -2.30
C ALA A 65 -6.31 4.72 -3.36
N MET A 66 -7.32 3.86 -3.18
CA MET A 66 -8.51 3.83 -4.04
C MET A 66 -9.29 5.14 -3.99
N LYS A 67 -9.51 5.68 -2.79
CA LYS A 67 -10.20 6.97 -2.58
C LYS A 67 -9.46 8.14 -3.25
N HIS A 68 -8.13 8.10 -3.29
CA HIS A 68 -7.30 9.07 -3.98
C HIS A 68 -7.20 8.85 -5.51
N LYS A 69 -7.83 7.78 -6.04
CA LYS A 69 -7.80 7.35 -7.45
C LYS A 69 -6.39 7.04 -7.95
N VAL A 70 -5.52 6.59 -7.05
CA VAL A 70 -4.15 6.16 -7.37
C VAL A 70 -4.02 4.63 -7.41
N LEU A 71 -5.10 3.93 -7.08
CA LEU A 71 -5.24 2.48 -7.22
C LEU A 71 -6.60 2.19 -7.87
N ARG A 72 -6.68 1.17 -8.74
CA ARG A 72 -7.95 0.76 -9.35
C ARG A 72 -8.84 0.05 -8.31
N GLU A 73 -10.16 0.23 -8.41
CA GLU A 73 -11.14 -0.44 -7.53
C GLU A 73 -11.17 -1.96 -7.72
N THR A 74 -10.62 -2.46 -8.83
CA THR A 74 -10.53 -3.89 -9.18
C THR A 74 -9.15 -4.50 -8.92
N TRP A 75 -8.28 -3.81 -8.16
CA TRP A 75 -6.97 -4.34 -7.77
C TRP A 75 -7.20 -5.36 -6.63
N PRO A 76 -6.60 -6.55 -6.70
CA PRO A 76 -7.16 -7.72 -6.05
C PRO A 76 -7.01 -7.64 -4.54
N ASP A 77 -8.06 -8.09 -3.87
CA ASP A 77 -8.02 -8.47 -2.46
C ASP A 77 -7.05 -9.66 -2.33
N PRO A 78 -6.00 -9.61 -1.50
CA PRO A 78 -4.99 -10.67 -1.42
C PRO A 78 -5.50 -12.02 -0.86
N GLU A 79 -6.81 -12.18 -0.64
CA GLU A 79 -7.43 -13.37 -0.07
C GLU A 79 -8.03 -14.37 -1.07
N GLU A 80 -7.93 -14.16 -2.39
CA GLU A 80 -8.23 -15.24 -3.35
C GLU A 80 -6.94 -15.98 -3.74
N PRO A 81 -6.66 -17.16 -3.13
CA PRO A 81 -5.64 -18.05 -3.66
C PRO A 81 -6.09 -18.51 -5.05
N ASP A 82 -5.27 -18.24 -6.05
CA ASP A 82 -5.35 -18.92 -7.34
C ASP A 82 -5.25 -20.44 -7.10
N GLU A 83 -6.37 -21.14 -7.31
CA GLU A 83 -6.62 -22.59 -7.40
C GLU A 83 -5.51 -23.59 -6.98
#